data_AF-A0A3M1WYV4-F1
#
_entry.id   AF-A0A3M1WYV4-F1
#
_cell.length_a   1.000
_cell.length_b   1.000
_cell.length_c   1.000
_cell.angle_alpha   90.00
_cell.angle_beta   90.00
_cell.angle_gamma   90.00
#
_symmetry.space_group_name_H-M   'P 1'
#
loop_
_entity.id
_entity.type
_entity.pdbx_description
1 polymer ?
#
loop_
_entity_poly.entity_id
_entity_poly.type
_entity_poly.pdbx_seq_one_letter_code
_entity_poly.pdbx_strand_id
1 'polypeptide(L)'
;MKKFIRTCLVFSLVFPLTLLVPLSSQSDQSPLAEMVRALAEGDLPSLRDACRKEFPPHVEDSRMYGLFVAALEEGKVEEAERTLSELEGKYPDSFFIDYGKTRLGAYFYFSGEKGKGARLVKEVRRRPLSFREGALHAFLRGLVLLGEGDASGGMRELARCVSTYPGSQESERAWEKFRALTQMKDISPEPETVLLVASALEG
;
A
#
# COMPACT_ATOMS: atom_id res chain seq x y z
N MET A 1 -8.51 -4.79 28.99
CA MET A 1 -7.57 -4.69 27.85
C MET A 1 -8.03 -5.34 26.54
N LYS A 2 -8.83 -6.42 26.51
CA LYS A 2 -9.36 -6.98 25.24
C LYS A 2 -10.54 -6.23 24.60
N LYS A 3 -11.18 -5.29 25.31
CA LYS A 3 -12.33 -4.50 24.80
C LYS A 3 -11.93 -3.21 24.06
N PHE A 4 -10.73 -2.68 24.28
CA PHE A 4 -10.31 -1.40 23.69
C PHE A 4 -9.87 -1.54 22.21
N ILE A 5 -9.41 -2.74 21.83
CA ILE A 5 -8.95 -3.04 20.45
C ILE A 5 -10.13 -3.22 19.48
N ARG A 6 -11.33 -3.58 19.98
CA ARG A 6 -12.52 -3.73 19.13
C ARG A 6 -13.12 -2.40 18.67
N THR A 7 -12.97 -1.32 19.44
CA THR A 7 -13.58 -0.02 19.12
C THR A 7 -12.79 0.75 18.04
N CYS A 8 -11.46 0.59 18.00
CA CYS A 8 -10.64 1.30 17.02
C CYS A 8 -10.73 0.70 15.60
N LEU A 9 -10.96 -0.61 15.47
CA LEU A 9 -11.09 -1.26 14.16
C LEU A 9 -12.40 -0.91 13.43
N VAL A 10 -13.47 -0.59 14.17
CA VAL A 10 -14.73 -0.14 13.58
C VAL A 10 -14.66 1.33 13.15
N PHE A 11 -13.88 2.16 13.85
CA PHE A 11 -13.77 3.59 13.53
C PHE A 11 -12.92 3.87 12.28
N SER A 12 -11.85 3.13 12.06
CA SER A 12 -10.93 3.36 10.92
C SER A 12 -11.47 2.88 9.56
N LEU A 13 -12.55 2.09 9.54
CA LEU A 13 -13.20 1.64 8.29
C LEU A 13 -14.49 2.40 7.96
N VAL A 14 -15.10 3.09 8.93
CA VAL A 14 -16.45 3.68 8.76
C VAL A 14 -16.42 5.21 8.57
N PHE A 15 -15.38 5.91 9.02
CA PHE A 15 -15.44 7.37 9.08
C PHE A 15 -15.39 8.15 7.75
N PRO A 16 -14.84 7.66 6.62
CA PRO A 16 -15.00 8.39 5.36
C PRO A 16 -16.33 8.09 4.65
N LEU A 17 -17.10 7.09 5.07
CA LEU A 17 -18.31 6.68 4.35
C LEU A 17 -19.58 7.45 4.75
N THR A 18 -19.60 8.13 5.90
CA THR A 18 -20.81 8.82 6.40
C THR A 18 -20.99 10.24 5.87
N LEU A 19 -20.01 10.80 5.16
CA LEU A 19 -20.03 12.22 4.77
C LEU A 19 -20.30 12.51 3.30
N LEU A 20 -20.53 11.52 2.43
CA LEU A 20 -20.57 11.76 0.98
C LEU A 20 -21.60 10.94 0.19
N VAL A 21 -22.75 10.60 0.77
CA VAL A 21 -23.88 10.10 -0.02
C VAL A 21 -25.14 10.92 0.25
N PRO A 22 -25.58 11.78 -0.69
CA PRO A 22 -26.95 12.27 -0.65
C PRO A 22 -27.87 11.07 -0.80
N LEU A 23 -28.79 10.91 0.16
CA LEU A 23 -29.94 9.99 0.11
C LEU A 23 -30.76 10.32 -1.14
N SER A 24 -30.33 9.80 -2.29
CA SER A 24 -31.14 9.70 -3.49
C SER A 24 -31.45 8.23 -3.69
N SER A 25 -32.71 7.93 -3.46
CA SER A 25 -33.36 6.65 -3.68
C SER A 25 -33.12 6.19 -5.12
N GLN A 26 -32.26 5.20 -5.32
CA GLN A 26 -32.41 4.14 -6.33
C GLN A 26 -31.20 3.19 -6.30
N SER A 27 -31.24 2.23 -5.37
CA SER A 27 -30.89 0.81 -5.56
C SER A 27 -30.78 0.18 -4.17
N ASP A 28 -31.89 -0.35 -3.69
CA ASP A 28 -32.02 -1.03 -2.39
C ASP A 28 -31.30 -2.41 -2.35
N GLN A 29 -30.32 -2.61 -3.25
CA GLN A 29 -29.59 -3.85 -3.49
C GLN A 29 -28.08 -3.62 -3.70
N SER A 30 -27.54 -2.47 -3.27
CA SER A 30 -26.09 -2.28 -3.27
C SER A 30 -25.49 -3.11 -2.11
N PRO A 31 -24.53 -4.01 -2.34
CA PRO A 31 -24.00 -4.84 -1.26
C PRO A 31 -23.25 -4.03 -0.19
N LEU A 32 -22.73 -2.85 -0.54
CA LEU A 32 -22.27 -1.84 0.43
C LEU A 32 -23.40 -1.34 1.35
N ALA A 33 -24.61 -1.13 0.84
CA ALA A 33 -25.77 -0.75 1.65
C ALA A 33 -26.19 -1.89 2.59
N GLU A 34 -26.09 -3.15 2.14
CA GLU A 34 -26.31 -4.33 3.00
C GLU A 34 -25.26 -4.44 4.11
N MET A 35 -23.98 -4.18 3.81
CA MET A 35 -22.89 -4.17 4.80
C MET A 35 -23.10 -3.09 5.88
N VAL A 36 -23.46 -1.86 5.47
CA VAL A 36 -23.72 -0.75 6.41
C VAL A 36 -24.91 -1.06 7.30
N ARG A 37 -25.98 -1.64 6.74
CA ARG A 37 -27.18 -2.05 7.50
C ARG A 37 -26.86 -3.16 8.52
N ALA A 38 -26.18 -4.22 8.10
CA ALA A 38 -25.82 -5.33 8.97
C ALA A 38 -24.85 -4.92 10.10
N LEU A 39 -23.95 -3.96 9.83
CA LEU A 39 -23.07 -3.38 10.85
C LEU A 39 -23.85 -2.56 11.89
N ALA A 40 -24.82 -1.75 11.45
CA ALA A 40 -25.65 -0.93 12.33
C ALA A 40 -26.57 -1.78 13.24
N GLU A 41 -27.05 -2.92 12.74
CA GLU A 41 -27.92 -3.84 13.48
C GLU A 41 -27.13 -4.84 14.35
N GLY A 42 -25.82 -4.91 14.21
CA GLY A 42 -24.97 -5.88 14.90
C GLY A 42 -25.15 -7.32 14.41
N ASP A 43 -25.78 -7.51 13.24
CA ASP A 43 -26.01 -8.81 12.61
C ASP A 43 -24.73 -9.29 11.91
N LEU A 44 -23.85 -9.90 12.71
CA LEU A 44 -22.57 -10.43 12.26
C LEU A 44 -22.69 -11.49 11.14
N PRO A 45 -23.68 -12.41 11.15
CA PRO A 45 -23.95 -13.29 10.02
C PRO A 45 -24.22 -12.56 8.71
N SER A 46 -25.15 -11.60 8.69
CA SER A 46 -25.49 -10.87 7.45
C SER A 46 -24.35 -9.97 6.97
N LEU A 47 -23.60 -9.36 7.90
CA LEU A 47 -22.40 -8.59 7.57
C LEU A 47 -21.34 -9.49 6.89
N ARG A 48 -21.17 -10.72 7.40
CA ARG A 48 -20.22 -11.69 6.83
C ARG A 48 -20.64 -12.13 5.43
N ASP A 49 -21.93 -12.36 5.19
CA ASP A 49 -22.44 -12.73 3.87
C ASP A 49 -22.37 -11.57 2.87
N ALA A 50 -22.65 -10.34 3.31
CA ALA A 50 -22.48 -9.15 2.48
C ALA A 50 -21.00 -8.91 2.13
N CYS A 51 -20.09 -9.05 3.10
CA CYS A 51 -18.64 -9.03 2.85
C CYS A 51 -18.22 -10.14 1.88
N ARG A 52 -18.77 -11.36 1.98
CA ARG A 52 -18.45 -12.45 1.04
C ARG A 52 -18.96 -12.20 -0.37
N LYS A 53 -20.11 -11.52 -0.52
CA LYS A 53 -20.70 -11.17 -1.82
C LYS A 53 -19.97 -10.02 -2.49
N GLU A 54 -19.51 -9.04 -1.70
CA GLU A 54 -18.75 -7.89 -2.20
C GLU A 54 -17.25 -8.17 -2.33
N PHE A 55 -16.76 -9.18 -1.61
CA PHE A 55 -15.37 -9.65 -1.65
C PHE A 55 -15.26 -11.21 -1.77
N PRO A 56 -15.66 -11.86 -2.88
CA PRO A 56 -15.28 -13.26 -3.16
C PRO A 56 -14.05 -13.26 -4.10
N PRO A 57 -12.86 -13.84 -3.76
CA PRO A 57 -12.56 -15.19 -3.26
C PRO A 57 -11.39 -15.20 -2.23
N HIS A 58 -11.34 -14.23 -1.32
CA HIS A 58 -10.09 -13.76 -0.69
C HIS A 58 -9.46 -14.59 0.45
N VAL A 59 -9.82 -15.87 0.60
CA VAL A 59 -9.19 -16.70 1.64
C VAL A 59 -7.92 -17.36 1.11
N GLU A 60 -7.97 -17.87 -0.13
CA GLU A 60 -6.85 -18.61 -0.69
C GLU A 60 -5.74 -17.70 -1.22
N ASP A 61 -6.06 -16.56 -1.84
CA ASP A 61 -5.07 -15.57 -2.25
C ASP A 61 -4.37 -14.93 -1.03
N SER A 62 -5.11 -14.68 0.06
CA SER A 62 -4.58 -14.22 1.34
C SER A 62 -3.70 -15.29 2.00
N ARG A 63 -4.11 -16.56 1.96
CA ARG A 63 -3.28 -17.68 2.44
C ARG A 63 -1.99 -17.78 1.64
N MET A 64 -2.05 -17.70 0.31
CA MET A 64 -0.87 -17.72 -0.55
C MET A 64 0.05 -16.52 -0.29
N TYR A 65 -0.51 -15.33 -0.10
CA TYR A 65 0.27 -14.17 0.31
C TYR A 65 0.93 -14.38 1.68
N GLY A 66 0.24 -14.98 2.64
CA GLY A 66 0.81 -15.36 3.93
C GLY A 66 1.99 -16.33 3.81
N LEU A 67 1.88 -17.35 2.93
CA LEU A 67 2.98 -18.27 2.63
C LEU A 67 4.16 -17.55 1.96
N PHE A 68 3.89 -16.66 1.02
CA PHE A 68 4.91 -15.81 0.39
C PHE A 68 5.68 -14.99 1.44
N VAL A 69 4.98 -14.32 2.36
CA VAL A 69 5.62 -13.54 3.43
C VAL A 69 6.47 -14.44 4.33
N ALA A 70 5.93 -15.58 4.76
CA ALA A 70 6.68 -16.52 5.61
C ALA A 70 7.97 -17.02 4.94
N ALA A 71 7.91 -17.40 3.66
CA ALA A 71 9.08 -17.82 2.90
C ALA A 71 10.13 -16.71 2.79
N LEU A 72 9.70 -15.45 2.58
CA LEU A 72 10.62 -14.32 2.47
C LEU A 72 11.33 -14.01 3.80
N GLU A 73 10.60 -14.05 4.92
CA GLU A 73 11.16 -13.86 6.28
C GLU A 73 12.13 -15.00 6.67
N GLU A 74 11.90 -16.21 6.17
CA GLU A 74 12.81 -17.35 6.33
C GLU A 74 14.01 -17.32 5.36
N GLY A 75 14.09 -16.32 4.46
CA GLY A 75 15.13 -16.21 3.45
C GLY A 75 15.04 -17.24 2.32
N LYS A 76 13.90 -17.93 2.18
CA LYS A 76 13.62 -18.89 1.10
C LYS A 76 13.09 -18.14 -0.13
N VAL A 77 13.98 -17.38 -0.76
CA VAL A 77 13.62 -16.44 -1.83
C VAL A 77 12.98 -17.14 -3.03
N GLU A 78 13.48 -18.30 -3.43
CA GLU A 78 12.95 -19.05 -4.57
C GLU A 78 11.53 -19.57 -4.29
N GLU A 79 11.22 -19.92 -3.03
CA GLU A 79 9.88 -20.33 -2.61
C GLU A 79 8.93 -19.13 -2.60
N ALA A 80 9.40 -17.97 -2.13
CA ALA A 80 8.64 -16.73 -2.17
C ALA A 80 8.31 -16.32 -3.62
N GLU A 81 9.31 -16.32 -4.53
CA GLU A 81 9.10 -16.03 -5.95
C GLU A 81 8.07 -16.97 -6.58
N ARG A 82 8.19 -18.28 -6.32
CA ARG A 82 7.24 -19.29 -6.84
C ARG A 82 5.83 -19.03 -6.30
N THR A 83 5.70 -18.78 -5.01
CA THR A 83 4.40 -18.54 -4.37
C THR A 83 3.73 -17.28 -4.92
N LEU A 84 4.50 -16.20 -5.13
CA LEU A 84 3.99 -14.97 -5.74
C LEU A 84 3.60 -15.17 -7.21
N SER A 85 4.39 -15.94 -7.97
CA SER A 85 4.07 -16.28 -9.37
C SER A 85 2.81 -17.14 -9.47
N GLU A 86 2.63 -18.11 -8.58
CA GLU A 86 1.39 -18.90 -8.51
C GLU A 86 0.20 -18.03 -8.11
N LEU A 87 0.37 -17.08 -7.18
CA LEU A 87 -0.66 -16.14 -6.78
C LEU A 87 -1.10 -15.28 -7.97
N GLU A 88 -0.15 -14.75 -8.75
CA GLU A 88 -0.42 -13.99 -9.97
C GLU A 88 -1.12 -14.83 -11.04
N GLY A 89 -0.76 -16.10 -11.18
CA GLY A 89 -1.40 -17.02 -12.13
C GLY A 89 -2.81 -17.44 -11.74
N LYS A 90 -3.05 -17.76 -10.46
CA LYS A 90 -4.34 -18.26 -9.95
C LYS A 90 -5.33 -17.13 -9.67
N TYR A 91 -4.84 -15.98 -9.21
CA TYR A 91 -5.66 -14.86 -8.77
C TYR A 91 -5.12 -13.54 -9.36
N PRO A 92 -5.14 -13.36 -10.69
CA PRO A 92 -4.52 -12.21 -11.37
C PRO A 92 -5.07 -10.85 -10.93
N ASP A 93 -6.26 -10.82 -10.34
CA ASP A 93 -6.90 -9.64 -9.79
C ASP A 93 -6.72 -9.45 -8.29
N SER A 94 -5.92 -10.28 -7.62
CA SER A 94 -5.63 -10.10 -6.20
C SER A 94 -4.77 -8.86 -5.95
N PHE A 95 -5.18 -8.03 -4.99
CA PHE A 95 -4.37 -6.89 -4.55
C PHE A 95 -3.07 -7.35 -3.86
N PHE A 96 -3.01 -8.58 -3.35
CA PHE A 96 -1.81 -9.14 -2.73
C PHE A 96 -0.64 -9.31 -3.71
N ILE A 97 -0.90 -9.33 -5.02
CA ILE A 97 0.17 -9.33 -6.04
C ILE A 97 1.02 -8.07 -5.92
N ASP A 98 0.39 -6.89 -5.85
CA ASP A 98 1.10 -5.61 -5.75
C ASP A 98 1.85 -5.48 -4.41
N TYR A 99 1.29 -6.05 -3.34
CA TYR A 99 1.94 -6.13 -2.02
C TYR A 99 3.18 -7.03 -2.10
N GLY A 100 3.04 -8.20 -2.73
CA GLY A 100 4.12 -9.16 -2.91
C GLY A 100 5.25 -8.58 -3.78
N LYS A 101 4.91 -7.96 -4.91
CA LYS A 101 5.88 -7.29 -5.79
C LYS A 101 6.62 -6.17 -5.08
N THR A 102 5.93 -5.38 -4.25
CA THR A 102 6.58 -4.35 -3.44
C THR A 102 7.59 -4.94 -2.45
N ARG A 103 7.21 -5.98 -1.70
CA ARG A 103 8.06 -6.60 -0.68
C ARG A 103 9.25 -7.36 -1.27
N LEU A 104 8.99 -8.20 -2.26
CA LEU A 104 10.04 -8.94 -2.97
C LEU A 104 10.95 -7.99 -3.74
N GLY A 105 10.39 -6.92 -4.31
CA GLY A 105 11.13 -5.83 -4.93
C GLY A 105 12.07 -5.15 -3.93
N ALA A 106 11.58 -4.85 -2.72
CA ALA A 106 12.39 -4.32 -1.61
C ALA A 106 13.54 -5.26 -1.27
N TYR A 107 13.24 -6.55 -1.10
CA TYR A 107 14.21 -7.57 -0.76
C TYR A 107 15.36 -7.59 -1.77
N PHE A 108 15.06 -7.74 -3.07
CA PHE A 108 16.08 -7.74 -4.12
C PHE A 108 16.84 -6.42 -4.21
N TYR A 109 16.14 -5.29 -4.04
CA TYR A 109 16.78 -3.99 -4.15
C TYR A 109 17.83 -3.78 -3.05
N PHE A 110 17.52 -4.17 -1.81
CA PHE A 110 18.42 -4.00 -0.68
C PHE A 110 19.45 -5.13 -0.54
N SER A 111 19.20 -6.32 -1.09
CA SER A 111 20.19 -7.42 -1.12
C SER A 111 21.28 -7.25 -2.18
N GLY A 112 21.14 -6.26 -3.08
CA GLY A 112 22.12 -5.93 -4.12
C GLY A 112 21.67 -6.28 -5.54
N GLU A 113 20.60 -7.05 -5.70
CA GLU A 113 19.97 -7.36 -6.99
C GLU A 113 19.04 -6.23 -7.47
N LYS A 114 19.57 -5.00 -7.50
CA LYS A 114 18.81 -3.77 -7.77
C LYS A 114 17.97 -3.83 -9.05
N GLY A 115 18.47 -4.46 -10.11
CA GLY A 115 17.74 -4.61 -11.37
C GLY A 115 16.46 -5.44 -11.25
N LYS A 116 16.51 -6.56 -10.52
CA LYS A 116 15.31 -7.38 -10.24
C LYS A 116 14.33 -6.60 -9.35
N GLY A 117 14.84 -5.96 -8.30
CA GLY A 117 14.04 -5.15 -7.40
C GLY A 117 13.31 -4.01 -8.12
N ALA A 118 14.03 -3.26 -8.94
CA ALA A 118 13.50 -2.17 -9.76
C ALA A 118 12.39 -2.64 -10.70
N ARG A 119 12.58 -3.78 -11.36
CA ARG A 119 11.57 -4.37 -12.25
C ARG A 119 10.26 -4.65 -11.49
N LEU A 120 10.34 -5.35 -10.35
CA LEU A 120 9.14 -5.70 -9.57
C LEU A 120 8.39 -4.45 -9.06
N VAL A 121 9.13 -3.46 -8.57
CA VAL A 121 8.54 -2.19 -8.10
C VAL A 121 7.81 -1.47 -9.25
N LYS A 122 8.34 -1.50 -10.48
CA LYS A 122 7.68 -0.89 -11.65
C LYS A 122 6.45 -1.64 -12.13
N GLU A 123 6.38 -2.95 -11.90
CA GLU A 123 5.25 -3.80 -12.28
C GLU A 123 4.03 -3.65 -11.35
N VAL A 124 4.19 -3.02 -10.18
CA VAL A 124 3.09 -2.71 -9.27
C VAL A 124 2.07 -1.83 -9.98
N ARG A 125 0.85 -2.36 -10.14
CA ARG A 125 -0.25 -1.63 -10.78
C ARG A 125 -0.85 -0.68 -9.73
N ARG A 126 -1.35 0.49 -10.16
CA ARG A 126 -1.78 1.60 -9.27
C ARG A 126 -3.04 1.31 -8.43
N ARG A 127 -3.22 0.09 -7.93
CA ARG A 127 -4.24 -0.20 -6.92
C ARG A 127 -3.83 0.46 -5.61
N PRO A 128 -4.79 0.99 -4.82
CA PRO A 128 -4.47 1.58 -3.54
C PRO A 128 -3.89 0.51 -2.61
N LEU A 129 -2.61 0.69 -2.27
CA LEU A 129 -1.93 -0.10 -1.24
C LEU A 129 -2.37 0.36 0.15
N SER A 130 -2.21 -0.51 1.14
CA SER A 130 -2.32 -0.15 2.55
C SER A 130 -1.38 1.03 2.87
N PHE A 131 -1.64 1.75 3.96
CA PHE A 131 -0.76 2.83 4.41
C PHE A 131 0.72 2.40 4.49
N ARG A 132 0.99 1.22 5.07
CA ARG A 132 2.36 0.72 5.25
C ARG A 132 2.98 0.32 3.91
N GLU A 133 2.28 -0.51 3.14
CA GLU A 133 2.79 -0.98 1.84
C GLU A 133 2.90 0.17 0.83
N GLY A 134 2.02 1.17 0.90
CA GLY A 134 2.07 2.38 0.11
C GLY A 134 3.30 3.23 0.42
N ALA A 135 3.64 3.42 1.70
CA ALA A 135 4.85 4.12 2.11
C ALA A 135 6.11 3.41 1.59
N LEU A 136 6.18 2.08 1.77
CA LEU A 136 7.28 1.26 1.26
C LEU A 136 7.40 1.35 -0.26
N HIS A 137 6.29 1.24 -0.97
CA HIS A 137 6.28 1.35 -2.43
C HIS A 137 6.76 2.72 -2.91
N ALA A 138 6.23 3.82 -2.35
CA ALA A 138 6.61 5.18 -2.74
C ALA A 138 8.10 5.44 -2.49
N PHE A 139 8.60 5.04 -1.33
CA PHE A 139 10.02 5.13 -1.00
C PHE A 139 10.90 4.32 -1.98
N LEU A 140 10.58 3.04 -2.21
CA LEU A 140 11.32 2.19 -3.14
C LEU A 140 11.29 2.72 -4.56
N ARG A 141 10.14 3.18 -5.04
CA ARG A 141 9.99 3.77 -6.37
C ARG A 141 10.87 5.01 -6.52
N GLY A 142 10.92 5.85 -5.50
CA GLY A 142 11.86 6.98 -5.44
C GLY A 142 13.31 6.54 -5.58
N LEU A 143 13.73 5.52 -4.81
CA LEU A 143 15.09 4.98 -4.90
C LEU A 143 15.41 4.38 -6.26
N VAL A 144 14.47 3.65 -6.86
CA VAL A 144 14.63 3.04 -8.19
C VAL A 144 14.84 4.13 -9.25
N LEU A 145 14.00 5.16 -9.27
CA LEU A 145 14.13 6.26 -10.23
C LEU A 145 15.46 7.01 -10.08
N LEU A 146 15.90 7.25 -8.85
CA LEU A 146 17.23 7.82 -8.57
C LEU A 146 18.35 6.94 -9.10
N GLY A 147 18.26 5.62 -8.90
CA GLY A 147 19.24 4.65 -9.40
C GLY A 147 19.32 4.58 -10.94
N GLU A 148 18.25 4.98 -11.63
CA GLU A 148 18.16 5.03 -13.08
C GLU A 148 18.54 6.40 -13.67
N GLY A 149 18.87 7.37 -12.82
CA GLY A 149 19.24 8.73 -13.22
C GLY A 149 18.04 9.68 -13.39
N ASP A 150 16.80 9.25 -13.16
CA ASP A 150 15.63 10.13 -13.10
C ASP A 150 15.55 10.81 -11.72
N ALA A 151 16.42 11.81 -11.52
CA ALA A 151 16.50 12.54 -10.26
C ALA A 151 15.17 13.24 -9.92
N SER A 152 14.54 13.92 -10.89
CA SER A 152 13.28 14.63 -10.69
C SER A 152 12.14 13.68 -10.33
N GLY A 153 11.99 12.57 -11.05
CA GLY A 153 10.99 11.53 -10.74
C GLY A 153 11.23 10.91 -9.37
N GLY A 154 12.49 10.61 -9.05
CA GLY A 154 12.88 10.08 -7.75
C GLY A 154 12.50 11.01 -6.60
N MET A 155 12.83 12.30 -6.72
CA MET A 155 12.49 13.30 -5.70
C MET A 155 10.98 13.47 -5.52
N ARG A 156 10.19 13.43 -6.60
CA ARG A 156 8.72 13.49 -6.51
C ARG A 156 8.13 12.32 -5.75
N GLU A 157 8.64 11.11 -5.95
CA GLU A 157 8.14 9.92 -5.22
C GLU A 157 8.57 9.94 -3.75
N LEU A 158 9.79 10.41 -3.44
CA LEU A 158 10.22 10.63 -2.05
C LEU A 158 9.34 11.68 -1.36
N ALA A 159 9.07 12.80 -2.01
CA ALA A 159 8.19 13.85 -1.49
C ALA A 159 6.77 13.34 -1.27
N ARG A 160 6.22 12.57 -2.23
CA ARG A 160 4.93 11.90 -2.07
C ARG A 160 4.92 10.95 -0.88
N CYS A 161 6.01 10.22 -0.66
CA CYS A 161 6.12 9.32 0.49
C CYS A 161 6.00 10.10 1.81
N VAL A 162 6.71 11.25 1.91
CA VAL A 162 6.66 12.13 3.08
C VAL A 162 5.25 12.71 3.30
N SER A 163 4.63 13.21 2.23
CA SER A 163 3.34 13.90 2.33
C SER A 163 2.15 12.96 2.56
N THR A 164 2.18 11.78 1.95
CA THR A 164 1.04 10.86 1.95
C THR A 164 1.08 9.91 3.14
N TYR A 165 2.28 9.60 3.64
CA TYR A 165 2.48 8.61 4.70
C TYR A 165 3.27 9.17 5.90
N PRO A 166 2.88 10.34 6.46
CA PRO A 166 3.62 10.96 7.55
C PRO A 166 3.70 10.03 8.77
N GLY A 167 4.87 9.99 9.41
CA GLY A 167 5.12 9.16 10.59
C GLY A 167 5.40 7.68 10.30
N SER A 168 5.42 7.26 9.02
CA SER A 168 5.95 5.95 8.65
C SER A 168 7.48 5.97 8.66
N GLN A 169 8.10 4.82 8.96
CA GLN A 169 9.57 4.69 8.89
C GLN A 169 10.09 5.04 7.49
N GLU A 170 9.33 4.68 6.45
CA GLU A 170 9.68 4.97 5.06
C GLU A 170 9.57 6.46 4.74
N SER A 171 8.62 7.20 5.33
CA SER A 171 8.56 8.66 5.20
C SER A 171 9.76 9.35 5.84
N GLU A 172 10.21 8.90 7.00
CA GLU A 172 11.40 9.47 7.67
C GLU A 172 12.65 9.24 6.81
N ARG A 173 12.84 8.01 6.32
CA ARG A 173 13.95 7.66 5.41
C ARG A 173 13.85 8.41 4.09
N ALA A 174 12.64 8.60 3.55
CA ALA A 174 12.41 9.38 2.35
C ALA A 174 12.80 10.84 2.55
N TRP A 175 12.47 11.42 3.70
CA TRP A 175 12.82 12.79 4.05
C TRP A 175 14.33 12.98 4.20
N GLU A 176 15.01 12.08 4.91
CA GLU A 176 16.46 12.11 5.02
C GLU A 176 17.14 12.07 3.65
N LYS A 177 16.66 11.16 2.78
CA LYS A 177 17.19 11.03 1.42
C LYS A 177 16.92 12.27 0.58
N PHE A 178 15.70 12.82 0.65
CA PHE A 178 15.30 14.03 -0.05
C PHE A 178 16.19 15.21 0.35
N ARG A 179 16.37 15.44 1.66
CA ARG A 179 17.23 16.50 2.19
C ARG A 179 18.67 16.36 1.71
N ALA A 180 19.24 15.15 1.78
CA ALA A 180 20.60 14.89 1.31
C ALA A 180 20.76 15.24 -0.18
N LEU A 181 19.77 14.93 -1.01
CA LEU A 181 19.79 15.26 -2.44
C LEU A 181 19.73 16.78 -2.68
N THR A 182 18.90 17.52 -1.94
CA THR A 182 18.81 18.99 -2.10
C THR A 182 20.08 19.74 -1.70
N GLN A 183 20.96 19.13 -0.92
CA GLN A 183 22.25 19.71 -0.57
C GLN A 183 23.31 19.50 -1.65
N MET A 184 23.04 18.64 -2.64
CA MET A 184 23.93 18.42 -3.78
C MET A 184 23.72 19.54 -4.81
N LYS A 185 24.81 20.17 -5.27
CA LYS A 185 24.77 21.35 -6.16
C LYS A 185 24.02 21.12 -7.48
N ASP A 186 23.97 19.88 -7.95
CA ASP A 186 23.44 19.54 -9.28
C ASP A 186 21.98 19.03 -9.25
N ILE A 187 21.35 19.00 -8.07
CA ILE A 187 19.99 18.49 -7.90
C ILE A 187 19.13 19.58 -7.27
N SER A 188 18.35 20.26 -8.10
CA SER A 188 17.36 21.24 -7.66
C SER A 188 15.96 20.63 -7.80
N PRO A 189 15.22 20.39 -6.70
CA PRO A 189 13.84 19.93 -6.79
C PRO A 189 12.95 20.99 -7.45
N GLU A 190 11.91 20.52 -8.12
CA GLU A 190 10.81 21.37 -8.58
C GLU A 190 10.16 22.07 -7.36
N PRO A 191 9.81 23.37 -7.45
CA PRO A 191 9.21 24.12 -6.34
C PRO A 191 7.98 23.43 -5.73
N GLU A 192 7.14 22.81 -6.56
CA GLU A 192 5.96 22.07 -6.14
C GLU A 192 6.32 20.88 -5.25
N THR A 193 7.45 20.23 -5.52
CA THR A 193 7.97 19.12 -4.73
C THR A 193 8.44 19.61 -3.36
N VAL A 194 9.07 20.79 -3.29
CA VAL A 194 9.49 21.41 -2.03
C VAL A 194 8.28 21.80 -1.19
N LEU A 195 7.28 22.44 -1.80
CA LEU A 195 6.04 22.83 -1.13
C LEU A 195 5.30 21.61 -0.57
N LEU A 196 5.23 20.52 -1.34
CA LEU A 196 4.60 19.27 -0.91
C LEU A 196 5.22 18.73 0.39
N VAL A 197 6.54 18.78 0.51
CA VAL A 197 7.24 18.33 1.72
C VAL A 197 7.08 19.33 2.86
N ALA A 198 7.20 20.63 2.59
CA ALA A 198 7.06 21.67 3.62
C ALA A 198 5.68 21.59 4.31
N SER A 199 4.59 21.50 3.52
CA SER A 199 3.25 21.39 4.07
C SER A 199 3.04 20.11 4.89
N ALA A 200 3.73 19.03 4.56
CA ALA A 200 3.63 17.77 5.30
C ALA A 200 4.36 17.80 6.67
N LEU A 201 5.34 18.70 6.83
CA LEU A 201 6.14 18.82 8.06
C LEU A 201 5.59 19.87 9.03
N GLU A 202 4.72 20.77 8.57
CA GLU A 202 4.11 21.84 9.37
C GLU A 202 2.80 21.42 10.07
N GLY A 203 2.22 20.27 9.70
CA GLY A 203 1.00 19.70 10.29
C GLY A 203 1.26 18.63 11.33
#